data_AF-A0A820H8Y3-F1
#
_entry.id   AF-A0A820H8Y3-F1
#
_cell.length_a   1.000
_cell.length_b   1.000
_cell.length_c   1.000
_cell.angle_alpha   90.00
_cell.angle_beta   90.00
_cell.angle_gamma   90.00
#
_symmetry.space_group_name_H-M   'P 1'
#
loop_
_entity.id
_entity.type
_entity.pdbx_description
1 polymer ?
#
loop_
_entity_poly.entity_id
_entity_poly.type
_entity_poly.pdbx_seq_one_letter_code
_entity_poly.pdbx_strand_id
1 'polypeptide(L)'
;MIEHPQAKSHGIIKRIKPIVPVLLGPQIPRKDREETQERYSRAIATLFIPWRSVKDLCAVNQSWREALASRQESISTESKQTIESIQLLHDCKKDRDIHLQQIISNVQASDEIDPRLFPRNMRADDSDEDDDDSNENETYLNFLDSLADNNQTSTISHLSEKEQLYQDEALRSLHKVGRFSNCTGRD
;
A
#
# COMPACT_ATOMS: atom_id res chain seq x y z
N MET A 1 -29.99 -0.32 -29.58
CA MET A 1 -28.71 -0.13 -28.86
C MET A 1 -28.83 1.15 -28.07
N ILE A 2 -28.75 1.09 -26.74
CA ILE A 2 -28.87 2.27 -25.88
C ILE A 2 -27.47 2.88 -25.78
N GLU A 3 -27.30 4.09 -26.33
CA GLU A 3 -26.05 4.85 -26.23
C GLU A 3 -25.77 5.22 -24.76
N HIS A 4 -24.53 5.06 -24.32
CA HIS A 4 -24.12 5.45 -22.98
C HIS A 4 -24.16 6.98 -22.84
N PRO A 5 -24.75 7.55 -21.76
CA PRO A 5 -24.95 9.00 -21.63
C PRO A 5 -23.68 9.84 -21.71
N GLN A 6 -22.52 9.23 -21.45
CA GLN A 6 -21.21 9.90 -21.53
C GLN A 6 -20.40 9.58 -22.81
N ALA A 7 -20.96 8.85 -23.78
CA ALA A 7 -20.24 8.43 -24.98
C ALA A 7 -19.67 9.60 -25.81
N LYS A 8 -20.29 10.79 -25.72
CA LYS A 8 -19.84 12.01 -26.43
C LYS A 8 -18.86 12.87 -25.63
N SER A 9 -18.76 12.67 -24.31
CA SER A 9 -17.96 13.52 -23.42
C SER A 9 -16.74 12.82 -22.84
N HIS A 10 -16.76 11.49 -22.71
CA HIS A 10 -15.68 10.72 -22.09
C HIS A 10 -15.07 9.75 -23.10
N GLY A 11 -13.77 9.90 -23.33
CA GLY A 11 -12.96 8.96 -24.11
C GLY A 11 -12.01 8.19 -23.21
N ILE A 12 -11.77 6.92 -23.52
CA ILE A 12 -10.73 6.13 -22.85
C ILE A 12 -9.39 6.42 -23.54
N ILE A 13 -8.42 6.94 -22.78
CA ILE A 13 -7.06 7.18 -23.28
C ILE A 13 -6.13 6.11 -22.71
N LYS A 14 -5.56 5.28 -23.57
CA LYS A 14 -4.47 4.37 -23.19
C LYS A 14 -3.16 5.17 -23.11
N ARG A 15 -2.47 5.10 -21.97
CA ARG A 15 -1.17 5.75 -21.81
C ARG A 15 -0.12 5.05 -22.68
N ILE A 16 0.70 5.84 -23.37
CA ILE A 16 1.72 5.36 -24.33
C ILE A 16 3.00 4.93 -23.61
N LYS A 17 3.28 5.48 -22.43
CA LYS A 17 4.48 5.18 -21.64
C LYS A 17 4.15 4.24 -20.47
N PRO A 18 4.98 3.23 -20.18
CA PRO A 18 4.84 2.41 -18.99
C PRO A 18 4.97 3.31 -17.75
N ILE A 19 4.07 3.10 -16.80
CA ILE A 19 4.06 3.80 -15.51
C ILE A 19 4.30 2.78 -14.42
N VAL A 20 5.11 3.15 -13.42
CA VAL A 20 5.19 2.40 -12.17
C VAL A 20 4.01 2.88 -11.31
N PRO A 21 3.05 2.01 -10.98
CA PRO A 21 1.95 2.40 -10.10
C PRO A 21 2.52 2.69 -8.70
N VAL A 22 2.28 3.91 -8.21
CA VAL A 22 2.51 4.25 -6.80
C VAL A 22 1.22 3.93 -6.07
N LEU A 23 1.26 2.91 -5.22
CA LEU A 23 0.15 2.57 -4.34
C LEU A 23 0.14 3.56 -3.17
N LEU A 24 -0.99 4.20 -2.94
CA LEU A 24 -1.20 5.08 -1.80
C LEU A 24 -1.94 4.30 -0.72
N GLY A 25 -1.45 4.40 0.51
CA GLY A 25 -2.00 3.69 1.67
C GLY A 25 -1.03 2.65 2.25
N PRO A 26 -1.51 1.82 3.19
CA PRO A 26 -0.70 0.82 3.87
C PRO A 26 -0.01 -0.15 2.89
N GLN A 27 1.16 -0.65 3.30
CA GLN A 27 1.91 -1.59 2.47
C GLN A 27 1.11 -2.88 2.26
N ILE A 28 1.07 -3.37 1.01
CA ILE A 28 0.45 -4.67 0.71
C ILE A 28 1.21 -5.74 1.52
N PRO A 29 0.49 -6.59 2.30
CA PRO A 29 1.13 -7.62 3.10
C PRO A 29 1.97 -8.58 2.26
N ARG A 30 2.93 -9.27 2.87
CA ARG A 30 3.72 -10.28 2.16
C ARG A 30 2.92 -11.53 1.85
N LYS A 31 3.26 -12.21 0.75
CA LYS A 31 2.64 -13.49 0.37
C LYS A 31 3.20 -14.70 1.13
N ASP A 32 4.46 -14.62 1.58
CA ASP A 32 5.24 -15.76 2.06
C ASP A 32 4.97 -16.16 3.51
N ARG A 33 4.23 -15.36 4.29
CA ARG A 33 3.82 -15.69 5.65
C ARG A 33 2.36 -16.13 5.69
N GLU A 34 2.08 -17.21 6.41
CA GLU A 34 0.71 -17.74 6.54
C GLU A 34 -0.23 -16.74 7.21
N GLU A 35 0.25 -16.07 8.26
CA GLU A 35 -0.51 -15.05 8.99
C GLU A 35 -0.96 -13.87 8.10
N THR A 36 -0.14 -13.48 7.13
CA THR A 36 -0.45 -12.36 6.22
C THR A 36 -1.16 -12.80 4.95
N GLN A 37 -1.34 -14.11 4.74
CA GLN A 37 -1.78 -14.65 3.45
C GLN A 37 -3.21 -14.27 3.10
N GLU A 38 -4.14 -14.29 4.05
CA GLU A 38 -5.53 -13.86 3.82
C GLU A 38 -5.58 -12.37 3.49
N ARG A 39 -4.83 -11.55 4.25
CA ARG A 39 -4.73 -10.10 4.02
C ARG A 39 -4.11 -9.77 2.66
N TYR A 40 -3.03 -10.46 2.29
CA TYR A 40 -2.41 -10.36 0.97
C TYR A 40 -3.42 -10.72 -0.13
N SER A 41 -4.12 -11.85 0.03
CA SER A 41 -5.05 -12.34 -0.98
C SER A 41 -6.21 -11.37 -1.19
N ARG A 42 -6.72 -10.80 -0.10
CA ARG A 42 -7.74 -9.74 -0.12
C ARG A 42 -7.25 -8.48 -0.83
N ALA A 43 -6.04 -8.00 -0.50
CA ALA A 43 -5.45 -6.82 -1.12
C ALA A 43 -5.28 -7.00 -2.64
N ILE A 44 -4.70 -8.13 -3.07
CA ILE A 44 -4.50 -8.42 -4.50
C ILE A 44 -5.82 -8.56 -5.23
N ALA A 45 -6.80 -9.28 -4.66
CA ALA A 45 -8.11 -9.44 -5.27
C ALA A 45 -8.80 -8.08 -5.45
N THR A 46 -8.75 -7.21 -4.43
CA THR A 46 -9.40 -5.90 -4.46
C THR A 46 -8.79 -4.95 -5.49
N LEU A 47 -7.47 -5.01 -5.67
CA LEU A 47 -6.75 -4.07 -6.55
C LEU A 47 -6.70 -4.53 -8.02
N PHE A 48 -6.63 -5.84 -8.27
CA PHE A 48 -6.28 -6.36 -9.59
C PHE A 48 -7.39 -7.18 -10.26
N ILE A 49 -8.49 -7.47 -9.55
CA ILE A 49 -9.67 -8.10 -10.14
C ILE A 49 -10.74 -7.02 -10.29
N PRO A 50 -11.44 -6.89 -11.43
CA PRO A 50 -12.58 -6.00 -11.52
C PRO A 50 -13.76 -6.48 -10.67
N TRP A 51 -14.36 -5.60 -9.88
CA TRP A 51 -15.53 -5.91 -9.03
C TRP A 51 -16.50 -4.75 -8.91
N ARG A 52 -17.76 -5.07 -8.61
CA ARG A 52 -18.81 -4.09 -8.25
C ARG A 52 -19.32 -4.30 -6.84
N SER A 53 -19.23 -5.53 -6.34
CA SER A 53 -19.52 -5.90 -4.95
C SER A 53 -18.43 -6.83 -4.43
N VAL A 54 -18.25 -6.87 -3.12
CA VAL A 54 -17.33 -7.80 -2.43
C VAL A 54 -17.63 -9.25 -2.82
N LYS A 55 -18.89 -9.59 -3.11
CA LYS A 55 -19.30 -10.92 -3.57
C LYS A 55 -18.69 -11.35 -4.90
N ASP A 56 -18.30 -10.39 -5.75
CA ASP A 56 -17.61 -10.68 -7.02
C ASP A 56 -16.18 -11.19 -6.75
N LEU A 57 -15.56 -10.68 -5.68
CA LEU A 57 -14.21 -11.04 -5.25
C LEU A 57 -14.19 -12.32 -4.42
N CYS A 58 -15.03 -12.41 -3.39
CA CYS A 58 -15.01 -13.49 -2.41
C CYS A 58 -16.44 -13.90 -2.03
N ALA A 59 -16.74 -15.19 -2.11
CA ALA A 59 -18.03 -15.72 -1.67
C ALA A 59 -18.07 -15.87 -0.15
N VAL A 60 -19.27 -15.84 0.45
CA VAL A 60 -19.45 -15.87 1.92
C VAL A 60 -18.80 -17.09 2.58
N ASN A 61 -18.71 -18.22 1.87
CA ASN A 61 -18.18 -19.48 2.40
C ASN A 61 -16.78 -19.79 1.84
N GLN A 62 -16.07 -18.79 1.33
CA GLN A 62 -14.76 -18.95 0.67
C GLN A 62 -13.72 -18.09 1.40
N SER A 63 -12.50 -18.60 1.54
CA SER A 63 -11.38 -17.78 2.03
C SER A 63 -10.87 -16.83 0.94
N TRP A 64 -10.18 -15.75 1.32
CA TRP A 64 -9.60 -14.84 0.33
C TRP A 64 -8.51 -15.51 -0.48
N ARG A 65 -7.75 -16.43 0.14
CA ARG A 65 -6.75 -17.25 -0.55
C ARG A 65 -7.36 -18.08 -1.67
N GLU A 66 -8.43 -18.80 -1.38
CA GLU A 66 -9.15 -19.61 -2.38
C GLU A 66 -9.77 -18.74 -3.46
N ALA A 67 -10.34 -17.59 -3.06
CA ALA A 67 -11.01 -16.67 -3.97
C ALA A 67 -10.06 -16.03 -4.99
N LEU A 68 -8.85 -15.68 -4.55
CA LEU A 68 -7.79 -15.19 -5.42
C LEU A 68 -7.29 -16.31 -6.35
N ALA A 69 -7.06 -17.51 -5.82
CA ALA A 69 -6.58 -18.64 -6.60
C ALA A 69 -7.54 -18.99 -7.75
N SER A 70 -8.86 -18.99 -7.49
CA SER A 70 -9.87 -19.29 -8.51
C SER A 70 -10.00 -18.21 -9.60
N ARG A 71 -9.48 -17.00 -9.35
CA ARG A 71 -9.60 -15.84 -10.25
C ARG A 71 -8.27 -15.37 -10.80
N GLN A 72 -7.19 -16.09 -10.54
CA GLN A 72 -5.84 -15.68 -10.93
C GLN A 72 -5.68 -15.56 -12.46
N GLU A 73 -6.46 -16.30 -13.24
CA GLU A 73 -6.50 -16.21 -14.70
C GLU A 73 -7.22 -14.96 -15.24
N SER A 74 -8.06 -14.32 -14.43
CA SER A 74 -8.71 -13.05 -14.82
C SER A 74 -7.76 -11.86 -14.75
N ILE A 75 -6.62 -12.01 -14.05
CA ILE A 75 -5.65 -10.94 -13.86
C ILE A 75 -4.78 -10.83 -15.12
N SER A 76 -4.66 -9.62 -15.66
CA SER A 76 -3.86 -9.37 -16.85
C SER A 76 -2.37 -9.64 -16.62
N THR A 77 -1.63 -10.00 -17.67
CA THR A 77 -0.18 -10.26 -17.58
C THR A 77 0.59 -9.06 -17.03
N GLU A 78 0.22 -7.84 -17.42
CA GLU A 78 0.81 -6.59 -16.90
C GLU A 78 0.56 -6.42 -15.39
N SER A 79 -0.64 -6.78 -14.92
CA SER A 79 -0.98 -6.76 -13.49
C SER A 79 -0.22 -7.84 -12.72
N LYS A 80 -0.06 -9.04 -13.29
CA LYS A 80 0.76 -10.12 -12.70
C LYS A 80 2.20 -9.67 -12.45
N GLN A 81 2.80 -8.91 -13.38
CA GLN A 81 4.13 -8.34 -13.20
C GLN A 81 4.20 -7.31 -12.05
N THR A 82 3.15 -6.51 -11.88
CA THR A 82 3.04 -5.58 -10.75
C THR A 82 2.94 -6.33 -9.43
N ILE A 83 2.11 -7.39 -9.37
CA ILE A 83 1.96 -8.26 -8.20
C ILE A 83 3.30 -8.91 -7.82
N GLU A 84 4.05 -9.40 -8.80
CA GLU A 84 5.40 -9.95 -8.56
C GLU A 84 6.36 -8.89 -8.03
N SER A 85 6.33 -7.68 -8.59
CA SER A 85 7.16 -6.56 -8.15
C SER A 85 6.88 -6.16 -6.70
N ILE A 86 5.62 -6.26 -6.25
CA ILE A 86 5.24 -6.03 -4.85
C ILE A 86 5.93 -7.03 -3.92
N GLN A 87 5.97 -8.32 -4.29
CA GLN A 87 6.68 -9.32 -3.50
C GLN A 87 8.21 -9.09 -3.55
N LEU A 88 8.75 -8.75 -4.71
CA LEU A 88 10.18 -8.46 -4.86
C LEU A 88 10.63 -7.29 -3.96
N LEU A 89 9.81 -6.26 -3.81
CA LEU A 89 10.08 -5.15 -2.88
C LEU A 89 10.30 -5.63 -1.44
N HIS A 90 9.48 -6.59 -0.99
CA HIS A 90 9.59 -7.18 0.35
C HIS A 90 10.83 -8.04 0.51
N ASP A 91 11.23 -8.75 -0.54
CA ASP A 91 12.43 -9.57 -0.51
C ASP A 91 13.69 -8.70 -0.50
N CYS A 92 13.73 -7.63 -1.29
CA CYS A 92 14.81 -6.64 -1.24
C CYS A 92 14.88 -5.92 0.12
N LYS A 93 13.74 -5.57 0.73
CA LYS A 93 13.70 -4.98 2.08
C LYS A 93 14.34 -5.96 3.09
N LYS A 94 13.92 -7.23 3.06
CA LYS A 94 14.46 -8.28 3.93
C LYS A 94 15.96 -8.49 3.75
N ASP A 95 16.45 -8.59 2.52
CA ASP A 95 17.87 -8.80 2.23
C ASP A 95 18.72 -7.63 2.70
N ARG A 96 18.25 -6.40 2.49
CA ARG A 96 18.89 -5.18 3.01
C ARG A 96 18.96 -5.22 4.53
N ASP A 97 17.85 -5.53 5.19
CA ASP A 97 17.77 -5.47 6.65
C ASP A 97 18.66 -6.56 7.29
N ILE A 98 18.73 -7.77 6.70
CA ILE A 98 19.67 -8.82 7.08
C ILE A 98 21.12 -8.35 6.92
N HIS A 99 21.46 -7.74 5.79
CA HIS A 99 22.81 -7.21 5.54
C HIS A 99 23.19 -6.11 6.53
N LEU A 100 22.26 -5.22 6.87
CA LEU A 100 22.48 -4.18 7.88
C LEU A 100 22.70 -4.78 9.28
N GLN A 101 21.90 -5.77 9.68
CA GLN A 101 22.08 -6.46 10.96
C GLN A 101 23.45 -7.15 11.06
N GLN A 102 23.93 -7.74 9.97
CA GLN A 102 25.26 -8.34 9.91
C GLN A 102 26.37 -7.28 10.06
N ILE A 103 26.26 -6.14 9.38
CA ILE A 103 27.21 -5.03 9.54
C ILE A 103 27.24 -4.53 10.98
N ILE A 104 26.07 -4.30 11.58
CA ILE A 104 25.96 -3.82 12.97
C ILE A 104 26.61 -4.82 13.93
N SER A 105 26.32 -6.12 13.75
CA SER A 105 26.90 -7.19 14.59
C SER A 105 28.43 -7.25 14.46
N ASN A 106 28.95 -7.10 13.24
CA ASN A 106 30.39 -7.10 12.99
C ASN A 106 31.07 -5.86 13.59
N VAL A 107 30.42 -4.68 13.50
CA VAL A 107 30.93 -3.43 14.09
C VAL A 107 30.94 -3.49 15.62
N GLN A 108 29.91 -4.05 16.24
CA GLN A 108 29.86 -4.26 17.69
C GLN A 108 30.90 -5.26 18.20
N ALA A 109 31.32 -6.22 17.36
CA ALA A 109 32.39 -7.15 17.69
C ALA A 109 33.79 -6.54 17.55
N SER A 110 33.94 -5.45 16.80
CA SER A 110 35.19 -4.71 16.60
C SER A 110 35.09 -3.34 17.27
N ASP A 111 35.26 -3.27 18.60
CA ASP A 111 35.31 -2.02 19.35
C ASP A 111 36.41 -1.08 18.77
N GLU A 112 35.98 -0.07 17.98
CA GLU A 112 36.58 1.26 17.75
C GLU A 112 35.98 1.91 16.48
N ILE A 113 34.74 2.47 16.55
CA ILE A 113 34.25 3.38 15.50
C ILE A 113 33.61 4.62 16.14
N ASP A 114 34.06 5.80 15.71
CA ASP A 114 33.53 7.11 16.12
C ASP A 114 32.01 7.19 15.83
N PRO A 115 31.16 7.46 16.85
CA PRO A 115 29.71 7.64 16.72
C PRO A 115 29.26 8.65 15.66
N ARG A 116 30.17 9.48 15.13
CA ARG A 116 29.91 10.41 14.03
C ARG A 116 29.85 9.78 12.64
N LEU A 117 30.31 8.54 12.46
CA LEU A 117 30.29 7.84 11.17
C LEU A 117 28.94 7.16 10.86
N PHE A 118 28.05 7.06 11.84
CA PHE A 118 26.70 6.59 11.60
C PHE A 118 25.88 7.67 10.88
N PRO A 119 25.16 7.32 9.79
CA PRO A 119 24.24 8.25 9.16
C PRO A 119 23.19 8.70 10.18
N ARG A 120 22.72 9.96 10.07
CA ARG A 120 21.92 10.65 11.10
C ARG A 120 20.68 9.88 11.56
N ASN A 121 20.18 8.98 10.72
CA ASN A 121 19.04 8.09 10.95
C ASN A 121 19.34 6.83 11.80
N MET A 122 20.57 6.61 12.26
CA MET A 122 20.98 5.41 13.02
C MET A 122 21.68 5.76 14.35
N ARG A 123 21.44 6.95 14.90
CA ARG A 123 21.98 7.35 16.20
C ARG A 123 21.07 6.82 17.30
N ALA A 124 21.64 6.16 18.30
CA ALA A 124 20.98 5.51 19.43
C ALA A 124 20.20 6.45 20.40
N ASP A 125 19.95 7.70 20.01
CA ASP A 125 19.12 8.68 20.75
C ASP A 125 17.72 8.82 20.12
N ASP A 126 17.48 8.17 18.97
CA ASP A 126 16.13 7.95 18.46
C ASP A 126 15.72 6.55 18.97
N SER A 127 14.93 6.52 20.03
CA SER A 127 14.32 5.30 20.53
C SER A 127 13.39 4.74 19.46
N ASP A 128 13.88 3.79 18.67
CA ASP A 128 13.05 2.92 17.85
C ASP A 128 12.21 2.04 18.79
N GLU A 129 11.08 2.58 19.25
CA GLU A 129 9.95 1.76 19.65
C GLU A 129 9.57 0.90 18.44
N ASP A 130 9.46 -0.40 18.67
CA ASP A 130 9.18 -1.44 17.69
C ASP A 130 8.23 -0.95 16.59
N ASP A 131 8.75 -0.76 15.37
CA ASP A 131 7.94 -0.52 14.17
C ASP A 131 7.36 -1.88 13.74
N ASP A 132 6.48 -2.42 14.58
CA ASP A 132 5.57 -3.50 14.24
C ASP A 132 4.52 -2.95 13.25
N ASP A 133 4.95 -2.81 12.00
CA ASP A 133 4.15 -2.48 10.81
C ASP A 133 2.97 -3.46 10.60
N SER A 134 2.89 -4.53 11.41
CA SER A 134 1.73 -5.41 11.52
C SER A 134 0.53 -4.69 12.18
N ASN A 135 0.77 -3.84 13.19
CA ASN A 135 -0.29 -3.25 14.02
C ASN A 135 -1.03 -2.11 13.30
N GLU A 136 -0.32 -1.25 12.57
CA GLU A 136 -0.98 -0.20 11.78
C GLU A 136 -1.83 -0.80 10.65
N ASN A 137 -1.30 -1.80 9.94
CA ASN A 137 -2.05 -2.49 8.89
C ASN A 137 -3.28 -3.23 9.44
N GLU A 138 -3.17 -3.85 10.62
CA GLU A 138 -4.29 -4.49 11.30
C GLU A 138 -5.35 -3.47 11.72
N THR A 139 -4.93 -2.29 12.19
CA THR A 139 -5.81 -1.17 12.54
C THR A 139 -6.59 -0.65 11.31
N TYR A 140 -5.93 -0.46 10.16
CA TYR A 140 -6.58 -0.02 8.91
C TYR A 140 -7.48 -1.10 8.29
N LEU A 141 -7.12 -2.37 8.42
CA LEU A 141 -7.91 -3.48 7.90
C LEU A 141 -9.14 -3.78 8.77
N ASN A 142 -9.04 -3.62 10.09
CA ASN A 142 -10.17 -3.65 11.01
C ASN A 142 -11.12 -2.47 10.75
N PHE A 143 -10.57 -1.31 10.38
CA PHE A 143 -11.37 -0.16 9.94
C PHE A 143 -12.14 -0.45 8.63
N LEU A 144 -11.52 -1.13 7.65
CA LEU A 144 -12.22 -1.56 6.42
C LEU A 144 -13.31 -2.61 6.68
N ASP A 145 -13.12 -3.47 7.68
CA ASP A 145 -14.11 -4.46 8.11
C ASP A 145 -15.32 -3.78 8.77
N SER A 146 -15.06 -2.79 9.64
CA SER A 146 -16.08 -1.94 10.27
C SER A 146 -16.90 -1.12 9.27
N LEU A 147 -16.28 -0.68 8.17
CA LEU A 147 -16.95 0.01 7.05
C LEU A 147 -17.92 -0.90 6.27
N ALA A 148 -17.67 -2.21 6.24
CA ALA A 148 -18.58 -3.17 5.62
C ALA A 148 -19.84 -3.37 6.48
N ASP A 149 -19.77 -3.10 7.78
CA ASP A 149 -20.80 -3.44 8.75
C ASP A 149 -21.79 -2.31 9.08
N ASN A 150 -21.45 -1.01 9.06
CA ASN A 150 -22.42 0.04 9.44
C ASN A 150 -22.27 1.44 8.80
N ASN A 151 -23.42 2.01 8.43
CA ASN A 151 -23.70 3.36 7.90
C ASN A 151 -23.45 4.55 8.87
N GLN A 152 -22.39 4.55 9.69
CA GLN A 152 -22.06 5.71 10.54
C GLN A 152 -20.59 6.13 10.39
N THR A 153 -20.38 7.11 9.53
CA THR A 153 -19.18 7.96 9.47
C THR A 153 -19.04 8.73 10.78
N SER A 154 -18.21 8.27 11.71
CA SER A 154 -17.57 9.10 12.77
C SER A 154 -16.61 8.27 13.63
N THR A 155 -15.39 8.00 13.17
CA THR A 155 -14.20 7.80 14.02
C THR A 155 -12.94 7.94 13.15
N ILE A 156 -12.49 9.18 12.92
CA ILE A 156 -11.13 9.48 12.45
C ILE A 156 -10.41 10.05 13.67
N SER A 157 -9.60 9.22 14.33
CA SER A 157 -8.70 9.71 15.39
C SER A 157 -7.73 8.61 15.82
N HIS A 158 -6.65 8.42 15.05
CA HIS A 158 -5.27 8.46 15.56
C HIS A 158 -4.29 8.22 14.38
N LEU A 159 -3.96 9.28 13.62
CA LEU A 159 -2.85 9.23 12.67
C LEU A 159 -1.57 9.54 13.45
N SER A 160 -0.54 8.71 13.31
CA SER A 160 0.80 8.94 13.87
C SER A 160 1.32 10.34 13.49
N GLU A 161 2.05 11.02 14.38
CA GLU A 161 2.55 12.39 14.14
C GLU A 161 3.37 12.50 12.84
N LYS A 162 4.12 11.43 12.51
CA LYS A 162 4.85 11.33 11.24
C LYS A 162 3.91 11.27 10.03
N GLU A 163 2.80 10.55 10.14
CA GLU A 163 1.82 10.40 9.06
C GLU A 163 1.10 11.73 8.79
N GLN A 164 0.78 12.49 9.83
CA GLN A 164 0.23 13.84 9.70
C GLN A 164 1.21 14.78 8.98
N LEU A 165 2.51 14.69 9.28
CA LEU A 165 3.54 15.49 8.63
C LEU A 165 3.63 15.20 7.11
N TYR A 166 3.59 13.91 6.73
CA TYR A 166 3.62 13.50 5.32
C TYR A 166 2.37 13.96 4.56
N GLN A 167 1.19 13.89 5.20
CA GLN A 167 -0.06 14.36 4.60
C GLN A 167 -0.02 15.87 4.38
N ASP A 168 0.44 16.64 5.36
CA ASP A 168 0.58 18.10 5.23
C ASP A 168 1.60 18.50 4.17
N GLU A 169 2.72 17.80 4.05
CA GLU A 169 3.72 18.05 3.02
C GLU A 169 3.20 17.71 1.61
N ALA A 170 2.43 16.62 1.48
CA ALA A 170 1.78 16.25 0.24
C ALA A 170 0.73 17.28 -0.19
N LEU A 171 -0.11 17.73 0.75
CA LEU A 171 -1.10 18.80 0.53
C LEU A 171 -0.42 20.10 0.10
N ARG A 172 0.64 20.51 0.80
CA ARG A 172 1.42 21.70 0.46
C ARG A 172 2.01 21.62 -0.94
N SER A 173 2.53 20.45 -1.31
CA SER A 173 3.09 20.20 -2.64
C SER A 173 2.01 20.25 -3.73
N LEU A 174 0.82 19.70 -3.47
CA LEU A 174 -0.35 19.76 -4.36
C LEU A 174 -0.82 21.20 -4.58
N HIS A 175 -0.93 22.00 -3.52
CA HIS A 175 -1.29 23.40 -3.59
C HIS A 175 -0.27 24.21 -4.39
N LYS A 176 1.04 23.94 -4.22
CA LYS A 176 2.12 24.60 -4.97
C LYS A 176 2.08 24.29 -6.46
N VAL A 177 1.71 23.08 -6.85
CA VAL A 177 1.68 22.66 -8.26
C VAL A 177 0.44 23.20 -8.98
N GLY A 178 -0.58 23.71 -8.26
CA GLY A 178 -1.74 24.38 -8.85
C GLY A 178 -2.55 23.51 -9.82
N ARG A 179 -2.36 22.19 -9.78
CA ARG A 179 -2.86 21.27 -10.81
C ARG A 179 -4.39 21.17 -10.86
N PHE A 180 -5.06 21.56 -9.78
CA PHE A 180 -6.51 21.47 -9.61
C PHE A 180 -7.19 22.83 -9.31
N SER A 181 -6.46 23.96 -9.34
CA SER A 181 -7.05 25.26 -9.00
C SER A 181 -7.95 25.86 -10.09
N ASN A 182 -7.96 25.30 -11.30
CA ASN A 182 -8.62 25.91 -12.47
C ASN A 182 -9.81 25.12 -13.02
N CYS A 183 -10.36 24.15 -12.30
CA CYS A 183 -11.66 23.55 -12.65
C CYS A 183 -12.81 24.30 -11.95
N THR A 184 -12.89 25.62 -12.15
CA THR A 184 -14.17 26.32 -12.02
C THR A 184 -15.01 25.99 -13.25
N GLY A 185 -16.02 25.13 -13.07
CA GLY A 185 -17.04 24.89 -14.08
C GLY A 185 -17.69 26.22 -14.46
N ARG A 186 -17.78 26.47 -15.77
CA ARG A 186 -18.69 27.47 -16.33
C ARG A 186 -20.03 26.78 -16.53
N ASP A 187 -21.06 27.36 -15.93
CA ASP A 187 -22.48 27.06 -16.14
C ASP A 187 -22.88 27.14 -17.63
#